data_AF-A0A8J6I4H1-F1
#
_entry.id   AF-A0A8J6I4H1-F1
#
_cell.length_a   1.000
_cell.length_b   1.000
_cell.length_c   1.000
_cell.angle_alpha   90.00
_cell.angle_beta   90.00
_cell.angle_gamma   90.00
#
_symmetry.space_group_name_H-M   'P 1'
#
loop_
_entity.id
_entity.type
_entity.pdbx_description
1 polymer ?
#
loop_
_entity_poly.entity_id
_entity_poly.type
_entity_poly.pdbx_seq_one_letter_code
_entity_poly.pdbx_strand_id
1 'polypeptide(L)' 'MSSSTTGLFAGLFLALIAATAGFGWFLLAGLFAAVGYVVGAHLEGRINLIGLIPGRSRG' A
#
# COMPACT_ATOMS: atom_id res chain seq x y z
N MET A 1 -13.73 -5.57 -7.69
CA MET A 1 -13.02 -5.96 -8.94
C MET A 1 -12.20 -7.22 -8.64
N SER A 2 -11.90 -8.05 -9.64
CA SER A 2 -11.03 -9.23 -9.45
C SER A 2 -9.63 -8.79 -9.01
N SER A 3 -9.00 -9.54 -8.11
CA SER A 3 -7.61 -9.30 -7.69
C SER A 3 -6.65 -9.24 -8.86
N SER A 4 -6.91 -10.00 -9.94
CA SER A 4 -6.11 -9.96 -11.17
C SER A 4 -6.20 -8.62 -11.88
N THR A 5 -7.39 -8.01 -11.93
CA THR A 5 -7.59 -6.69 -12.55
C THR A 5 -6.89 -5.60 -11.74
N THR A 6 -7.00 -5.65 -10.41
CA THR A 6 -6.30 -4.71 -9.52
C THR A 6 -4.79 -4.82 -9.68
N GLY A 7 -4.24 -6.05 -9.74
CA GLY A 7 -2.82 -6.27 -9.96
C GLY A 7 -2.33 -5.75 -11.31
N LEU A 8 -3.12 -5.93 -12.36
CA LEU A 8 -2.82 -5.41 -13.71
C LEU A 8 -2.74 -3.88 -13.71
N PHE A 9 -3.72 -3.19 -13.12
CA PHE A 9 -3.69 -1.73 -13.03
C PHE A 9 -2.56 -1.21 -12.15
N ALA A 10 -2.30 -1.86 -11.00
CA ALA A 10 -1.19 -1.50 -10.13
C ALA A 10 0.16 -1.60 -10.86
N GLY A 11 0.39 -2.71 -11.58
CA GLY A 11 1.62 -2.94 -12.35
C GLY A 11 1.80 -1.94 -13.51
N LEU A 12 0.74 -1.69 -14.28
CA LEU A 12 0.77 -0.71 -15.38
C LEU A 12 1.08 0.70 -14.87
N PHE A 13 0.48 1.10 -13.75
CA PHE A 13 0.72 2.41 -13.15
C PHE A 13 2.16 2.55 -12.66
N LEU A 14 2.69 1.53 -11.98
CA LEU A 14 4.08 1.53 -11.53
C LEU A 14 5.06 1.59 -12.71
N ALA A 15 4.81 0.81 -13.78
CA ALA A 15 5.61 0.84 -15.00
C ALA A 15 5.59 2.22 -15.67
N LEU A 16 4.43 2.87 -15.74
CA LEU A 16 4.29 4.22 -16.30
C LEU A 16 5.13 5.25 -15.52
N ILE A 17 5.09 5.18 -14.19
CA ILE A 17 5.86 6.10 -13.34
C ILE A 17 7.36 5.86 -13.52
N ALA A 18 7.79 4.59 -13.52
CA ALA A 18 9.18 4.24 -13.76
C ALA A 18 9.68 4.75 -15.12
N ALA A 19 8.86 4.66 -16.16
CA ALA A 19 9.21 5.06 -17.52
C ALA A 19 9.28 6.59 -17.70
N THR A 20 8.39 7.35 -17.06
CA THR A 20 8.24 8.80 -17.29
C THR A 20 9.00 9.66 -16.28
N ALA A 21 9.01 9.25 -15.01
CA ALA A 21 9.60 10.02 -13.92
C ALA A 21 10.93 9.41 -13.43
N GLY A 22 11.18 8.14 -13.72
CA GLY A 22 12.39 7.43 -13.31
C GLY A 22 12.27 6.76 -11.94
N PHE A 23 13.38 6.20 -11.46
CA PHE A 23 13.38 5.26 -10.33
C PHE A 23 13.00 5.90 -8.98
N GLY A 24 13.44 7.13 -8.69
CA GLY A 24 13.12 7.79 -7.42
C GLY A 24 11.62 8.00 -7.23
N TRP A 25 10.92 8.44 -8.29
CA TRP A 25 9.48 8.63 -8.28
C TRP A 25 8.70 7.31 -8.27
N PHE A 26 9.23 6.27 -8.92
CA PHE A 26 8.69 4.91 -8.83
C PHE A 26 8.67 4.42 -7.39
N LEU A 27 9.78 4.58 -6.65
CA LEU A 27 9.84 4.20 -5.23
C LEU A 27 8.87 5.02 -4.39
N LEU A 28 8.80 6.33 -4.63
CA LEU A 28 7.87 7.19 -3.91
C LEU A 28 6.41 6.78 -4.15
N ALA A 29 6.04 6.47 -5.40
CA ALA A 29 4.71 5.98 -5.73
C ALA A 29 4.41 4.63 -5.07
N GLY A 30 5.36 3.70 -5.07
CA GLY A 30 5.25 2.43 -4.35
C GLY A 30 5.05 2.63 -2.85
N LEU A 31 5.76 3.59 -2.25
CA LEU A 31 5.60 3.96 -0.84
C LEU A 31 4.18 4.48 -0.55
N PHE A 32 3.69 5.43 -1.34
CA PHE A 32 2.32 5.95 -1.18
C PHE A 32 1.26 4.85 -1.38
N ALA A 33 1.44 3.97 -2.37
CA ALA A 33 0.55 2.84 -2.61
C ALA A 33 0.51 1.88 -1.41
N ALA A 34 1.67 1.55 -0.84
CA ALA A 34 1.77 0.70 0.35
C ALA A 34 1.11 1.34 1.57
N VAL A 35 1.40 2.62 1.84
CA VAL A 35 0.81 3.37 2.97
C VAL A 35 -0.71 3.46 2.82
N GLY A 36 -1.20 3.84 1.64
CA GLY A 36 -2.63 3.92 1.35
C GLY A 36 -3.34 2.57 1.51
N TYR A 37 -2.73 1.48 1.04
CA TYR A 37 -3.26 0.13 1.22
C TYR A 37 -3.37 -0.25 2.70
N VAL A 38 -2.31 0.00 3.48
CA VAL A 38 -2.31 -0.30 4.93
C VAL A 38 -3.37 0.52 5.66
N VAL A 39 -3.49 1.81 5.38
CA VAL A 39 -4.52 2.67 5.99
C VAL A 39 -5.91 2.18 5.61
N GLY A 40 -6.18 1.92 4.32
CA GLY A 40 -7.48 1.44 3.85
C GLY A 40 -7.85 0.10 4.47
N ALA A 41 -6.92 -0.85 4.48
CA ALA A 41 -7.16 -2.16 5.07
C ALA A 41 -7.36 -2.09 6.60
N HIS A 42 -6.79 -1.08 7.28
CA HIS A 42 -7.07 -0.83 8.70
C HIS A 42 -8.47 -0.28 8.93
N LEU A 43 -8.91 0.68 8.10
CA LEU A 43 -10.27 1.24 8.14
C LEU A 43 -11.34 0.20 7.81
N GLU A 44 -11.02 -0.74 6.90
CA GLU A 44 -11.87 -1.89 6.59
C GLU A 44 -11.90 -2.94 7.73
N GLY A 45 -11.11 -2.76 8.80
CA GLY A 45 -11.00 -3.70 9.91
C GLY A 45 -10.28 -5.01 9.56
N ARG A 46 -9.68 -5.12 8.36
CA ARG A 46 -8.94 -6.33 7.93
C ARG A 46 -7.59 -6.45 8.62
N ILE A 47 -6.97 -5.33 8.96
CA ILE A 47 -5.76 -5.27 9.76
C ILE A 47 -6.03 -4.44 11.00
N ASN A 48 -5.66 -4.96 12.17
CA ASN A 48 -5.71 -4.20 13.40
C ASN A 48 -4.31 -3.65 13.72
N LEU A 49 -4.02 -2.45 13.21
CA LEU A 49 -2.76 -1.75 13.47
C LEU A 49 -2.59 -1.42 14.97
N ILE A 50 -3.69 -1.22 15.70
CA ILE A 50 -3.69 -0.94 17.15
C ILE A 50 -3.19 -2.15 17.94
N GLY A 51 -3.52 -3.37 17.51
CA GLY A 51 -3.04 -4.62 18.12
C GLY A 51 -1.55 -4.91 17.87
N LEU A 52 -0.96 -4.31 16.83
CA LEU A 52 0.46 -4.47 16.50
C LEU A 52 1.38 -3.53 17.29
N ILE A 53 0.84 -2.55 18.02
CA ILE A 53 1.64 -1.67 18.89
C ILE A 53 2.06 -2.48 20.14
N PRO A 54 3.34 -2.88 20.27
CA PRO A 54 3.82 -3.64 21.42
C PRO A 54 3.92 -2.68 22.60
N GLY A 55 2.86 -2.56 23.40
CA GLY A 55 2.90 -1.66 24.55
C GLY A 55 1.62 -1.55 25.40
N ARG A 56 0.45 -1.96 24.90
CA ARG A 56 -0.82 -1.83 25.65
C ARG A 56 -1.16 -3.01 26.56
N SER A 57 -0.47 -4.16 26.46
CA SER A 57 -0.73 -5.31 27.34
C SER A 57 0.17 -5.28 28.57
N ARG A 58 -0.17 -4.45 29.57
CA ARG A 58 0.12 -4.64 31.01
C ARG A 58 -0.80 -3.72 31.83
N GLY A 59 -1.81 -4.30 32.48
CA GLY A 59 -2.71 -3.65 33.44
C GLY A 59 -4.17 -3.97 33.21
#